data_AF-A0A9E2SFA8-F1
#
_entry.id   AF-A0A9E2SFA8-F1
#
_cell.length_a   1.000
_cell.length_b   1.000
_cell.length_c   1.000
_cell.angle_alpha   90.00
_cell.angle_beta   90.00
_cell.angle_gamma   90.00
#
_symmetry.space_group_name_H-M   'P 1'
#
loop_
_entity.id
_entity.type
_entity.pdbx_description
1 polymer ?
#
loop_
_entity_poly.entity_id
_entity_poly.type
_entity_poly.pdbx_seq_one_letter_code
_entity_poly.pdbx_strand_id
1 'polypeptide(L)'
;MHLRYCTILSISIWMLLSCQKRNELASLDTFDVLVDKTSFNVGDSVKFLFNGAPENIVFWSGANGSNYDYKSRTVIEGNSIILNFNSYSQFGDPDQSSLKLLVSKDFSGIYDSTNVVKATWTDITNKAVLSSGADQTPSGKINLDEFAAGNGNMALAFRYKTETVKTSVTQNRWVIRSFDLKSVNQQGAESSLATMATAGWQSFNFKSPSTFWTISSTQLISARSFTDLDDDWVITKQFNPNGVKPDKGQAIKNISQNLKQYVTTYTKPGTYKVVFVATNGNVENTASVIKELQLTIK
;
A
#
# COMPACT_ATOMS: atom_id res chain seq x y z
N MET A 1 -81.09 -4.59 27.64
CA MET A 1 -80.07 -3.89 26.83
C MET A 1 -78.77 -3.96 27.61
N HIS A 2 -77.84 -4.86 27.23
CA HIS A 2 -76.39 -4.80 27.49
C HIS A 2 -75.77 -6.08 26.91
N LEU A 3 -75.83 -6.13 25.58
CA LEU A 3 -75.02 -7.03 24.79
C LEU A 3 -73.70 -6.32 24.52
N ARG A 4 -72.63 -7.11 24.35
CA ARG A 4 -71.35 -6.78 23.71
C ARG A 4 -70.26 -6.27 24.66
N TYR A 5 -69.03 -6.70 24.37
CA TYR A 5 -67.72 -6.24 24.87
C TYR A 5 -66.91 -7.11 25.82
N CYS A 6 -67.38 -8.27 26.32
CA CYS A 6 -66.50 -9.11 27.17
C CYS A 6 -65.82 -10.29 26.44
N THR A 7 -66.27 -10.67 25.24
CA THR A 7 -65.70 -11.81 24.48
C THR A 7 -64.72 -11.43 23.37
N ILE A 8 -64.39 -10.15 23.20
CA ILE A 8 -63.43 -9.68 22.18
C ILE A 8 -62.02 -9.42 22.77
N LEU A 9 -61.89 -9.37 24.10
CA LEU A 9 -60.63 -9.04 24.77
C LEU A 9 -59.69 -10.24 24.99
N SER A 10 -60.16 -11.48 24.89
CA SER A 10 -59.29 -12.67 25.10
C SER A 10 -58.67 -13.23 23.81
N ILE A 11 -59.14 -12.81 22.63
CA ILE A 11 -58.59 -13.22 21.33
C ILE A 11 -57.46 -12.28 20.87
N SER A 12 -57.39 -11.07 21.42
CA SER A 12 -56.40 -10.04 21.05
C SER A 12 -55.02 -10.20 21.71
N ILE A 13 -54.89 -11.04 22.74
CA ILE A 13 -53.61 -11.29 23.45
C ILE A 13 -52.80 -12.45 22.83
N TRP A 14 -53.39 -13.27 21.97
CA TRP A 14 -52.68 -14.40 21.33
C TRP A 14 -51.95 -14.05 20.02
N MET A 15 -52.07 -12.82 19.50
CA MET A 15 -51.35 -12.39 18.28
C MET A 15 -49.96 -11.78 18.53
N LEU A 16 -49.53 -11.63 19.78
CA LEU A 16 -48.22 -11.04 20.12
C LEU A 16 -47.09 -12.06 20.32
N LEU A 17 -47.37 -13.35 20.16
CA LEU A 17 -46.34 -14.42 20.09
C LEU A 17 -46.06 -14.81 18.64
N SER A 18 -45.89 -13.82 17.75
CA SER A 18 -45.12 -14.04 16.54
C SER A 18 -43.65 -14.15 16.95
N CYS A 19 -43.24 -15.37 17.27
CA CYS A 19 -41.85 -15.70 17.53
C CYS A 19 -41.07 -15.42 16.24
N GLN A 20 -40.44 -14.24 16.14
CA GLN A 20 -39.58 -13.88 15.01
C GLN A 20 -38.29 -14.72 15.06
N LYS A 21 -38.36 -15.99 14.65
CA LYS A 21 -37.19 -16.80 14.25
C LYS A 21 -36.61 -16.34 12.90
N ARG A 22 -36.75 -15.05 12.55
CA ARG A 22 -36.43 -14.56 11.20
C ARG A 22 -34.93 -14.45 10.94
N ASN A 23 -34.10 -14.51 11.99
CA ASN A 23 -32.67 -14.21 11.89
C ASN A 23 -31.76 -15.30 12.48
N GLU A 24 -32.26 -16.53 12.69
CA GLU A 24 -31.40 -17.67 13.04
C GLU A 24 -30.52 -18.03 11.84
N LEU A 25 -29.19 -18.02 12.03
CA LEU A 25 -28.24 -18.41 11.00
C LEU A 25 -28.19 -19.93 10.88
N ALA A 26 -28.08 -20.42 9.64
CA ALA A 26 -27.72 -21.81 9.41
C ALA A 26 -26.34 -22.09 10.02
N SER A 27 -26.24 -23.13 10.86
CA SER A 27 -24.98 -23.50 11.52
C SER A 27 -23.92 -23.94 10.51
N LEU A 28 -22.67 -23.60 10.80
CA LEU A 28 -21.48 -24.01 10.06
C LEU A 28 -20.74 -25.19 10.69
N ASP A 29 -21.28 -25.82 11.74
CA ASP A 29 -20.60 -26.90 12.48
C ASP A 29 -20.28 -28.13 11.61
N THR A 30 -21.05 -28.33 10.54
CA THR A 30 -20.87 -29.42 9.57
C THR A 30 -20.04 -29.03 8.36
N PHE A 31 -19.61 -27.76 8.26
CA PHE A 31 -18.73 -27.36 7.18
C PHE A 31 -17.38 -28.03 7.34
N ASP A 32 -16.94 -28.70 6.28
CA ASP A 32 -15.64 -29.36 6.24
C ASP A 32 -15.10 -29.36 4.82
N VAL A 33 -13.78 -29.45 4.73
CA VAL A 33 -13.06 -29.45 3.45
C VAL A 33 -12.25 -30.74 3.37
N LEU A 34 -12.61 -31.58 2.42
CA LEU A 34 -11.94 -32.85 2.18
C LEU A 34 -11.03 -32.73 0.95
N VAL A 35 -9.85 -33.34 1.04
CA VAL A 35 -8.90 -33.51 -0.06
C VAL A 35 -8.47 -34.97 -0.10
N ASP A 36 -8.28 -35.54 -1.28
CA ASP A 36 -7.97 -36.95 -1.49
C ASP A 36 -6.55 -37.33 -1.01
N LYS A 37 -5.59 -36.41 -1.18
CA LYS A 37 -4.22 -36.53 -0.71
C LYS A 37 -3.66 -35.17 -0.31
N THR A 38 -2.55 -35.17 0.43
CA THR A 38 -1.86 -33.93 0.85
C THR A 38 -0.52 -33.72 0.14
N SER A 39 -0.16 -34.60 -0.80
CA SER A 39 1.05 -34.49 -1.62
C SER A 39 0.71 -34.59 -3.11
N PHE A 40 1.20 -33.62 -3.88
CA PHE A 40 0.97 -33.51 -5.33
C PHE A 40 2.27 -33.14 -6.05
N ASN A 41 2.33 -33.37 -7.35
CA ASN A 41 3.40 -32.83 -8.19
C ASN A 41 3.05 -31.41 -8.66
N VAL A 42 4.05 -30.60 -9.00
CA VAL A 42 3.83 -29.32 -9.69
C VAL A 42 2.96 -29.54 -10.93
N GLY A 43 1.90 -28.72 -11.06
CA GLY A 43 0.95 -28.80 -12.18
C GLY A 43 -0.23 -29.76 -11.97
N ASP A 44 -0.22 -30.62 -10.94
CA ASP A 44 -1.37 -31.45 -10.61
C ASP A 44 -2.59 -30.60 -10.22
N SER A 45 -3.78 -31.10 -10.56
CA SER A 45 -5.04 -30.54 -10.08
C SER A 45 -5.33 -31.00 -8.65
N VAL A 46 -5.41 -30.05 -7.72
CA VAL A 46 -5.82 -30.30 -6.33
C VAL A 46 -7.32 -30.04 -6.22
N LYS A 47 -8.09 -31.07 -5.88
CA LYS A 47 -9.56 -30.97 -5.73
C LYS A 47 -9.95 -30.99 -4.26
N PHE A 48 -10.67 -29.96 -3.85
CA PHE A 48 -11.29 -29.86 -2.53
C PHE A 48 -12.78 -30.13 -2.65
N LEU A 49 -13.32 -30.97 -1.77
CA LEU A 49 -14.75 -31.27 -1.66
C LEU A 49 -15.31 -30.58 -0.41
N PHE A 50 -16.49 -29.98 -0.54
CA PHE A 50 -17.12 -29.22 0.52
C PHE A 50 -18.35 -29.92 1.09
N ASN A 51 -18.37 -30.08 2.41
CA ASN A 51 -19.52 -30.52 3.19
C ASN A 51 -20.22 -29.34 3.87
N GLY A 52 -21.42 -29.56 4.40
CA GLY A 52 -22.23 -28.54 5.06
C GLY A 52 -22.91 -27.56 4.09
N ALA A 53 -23.43 -26.47 4.64
CA ALA A 53 -24.19 -25.45 3.92
C ALA A 53 -23.66 -24.03 4.17
N PRO A 54 -22.40 -23.74 3.79
CA PRO A 54 -21.87 -22.38 3.85
C PRO A 54 -22.49 -21.51 2.75
N GLU A 55 -22.80 -20.27 3.05
CA GLU A 55 -23.30 -19.27 2.10
C GLU A 55 -22.15 -18.70 1.28
N ASN A 56 -21.05 -18.36 1.94
CA ASN A 56 -19.86 -17.79 1.31
C ASN A 56 -18.64 -18.64 1.64
N ILE A 57 -17.70 -18.74 0.70
CA ILE A 57 -16.40 -19.38 0.91
C ILE A 57 -15.31 -18.51 0.28
N VAL A 58 -14.32 -18.15 1.09
CA VAL A 58 -13.08 -17.50 0.65
C VAL A 58 -11.93 -18.49 0.76
N PHE A 59 -11.24 -18.70 -0.36
CA PHE A 59 -10.10 -19.59 -0.49
C PHE A 59 -8.78 -18.82 -0.43
N TRP A 60 -7.84 -19.32 0.36
CA TRP A 60 -6.46 -18.85 0.44
C TRP A 60 -5.55 -20.01 0.09
N SER A 61 -4.75 -19.86 -0.97
CA SER A 61 -3.91 -20.95 -1.48
C SER A 61 -2.64 -21.17 -0.65
N GLY A 62 -2.26 -20.22 0.19
CA GLY A 62 -0.96 -20.21 0.87
C GLY A 62 0.20 -19.85 -0.04
N ALA A 63 -0.03 -19.60 -1.34
CA ALA A 63 0.98 -19.07 -2.25
C ALA A 63 1.27 -17.59 -1.98
N ASN A 64 2.34 -17.06 -2.57
CA ASN A 64 2.71 -15.65 -2.43
C ASN A 64 1.55 -14.71 -2.82
N GLY A 65 1.16 -13.81 -1.92
CA GLY A 65 0.01 -12.91 -2.09
C GLY A 65 -1.34 -13.50 -1.67
N SER A 66 -1.40 -14.76 -1.23
CA SER A 66 -2.60 -15.45 -0.75
C SER A 66 -2.33 -16.28 0.51
N ASN A 67 -1.53 -15.76 1.45
CA ASN A 67 -1.32 -16.35 2.77
C ASN A 67 -2.31 -15.77 3.81
N TYR A 68 -3.14 -16.65 4.40
CA TYR A 68 -4.16 -16.26 5.37
C TYR A 68 -3.60 -15.62 6.66
N ASP A 69 -2.41 -16.01 7.08
CA ASP A 69 -1.75 -15.46 8.27
C ASP A 69 -1.36 -13.99 8.03
N TYR A 70 -1.23 -13.58 6.76
CA TYR A 70 -0.90 -12.21 6.35
C TYR A 70 -2.11 -11.38 5.88
N LYS A 71 -3.35 -11.86 6.09
CA LYS A 71 -4.60 -11.16 5.71
C LYS A 71 -4.77 -9.76 6.34
N SER A 72 -4.10 -9.52 7.46
CA SER A 72 -4.12 -8.25 8.20
C SER A 72 -2.73 -7.64 8.34
N ARG A 73 -1.71 -8.20 7.67
CA ARG A 73 -0.34 -7.68 7.72
C ARG A 73 -0.25 -6.43 6.86
N THR A 74 0.05 -5.31 7.50
CA THR A 74 0.21 -4.01 6.84
C THR A 74 1.67 -3.51 6.85
N VAL A 75 2.54 -4.16 7.62
CA VAL A 75 3.95 -3.79 7.77
C VAL A 75 4.89 -5.00 7.72
N ILE A 76 6.08 -4.82 7.16
CA ILE A 76 7.21 -5.76 7.21
C ILE A 76 8.46 -4.96 7.57
N GLU A 77 9.06 -5.31 8.70
CA GLU A 77 10.33 -4.72 9.14
C GLU A 77 11.52 -5.54 8.63
N GLY A 78 12.70 -4.91 8.58
CA GLY A 78 13.95 -5.57 8.18
C GLY A 78 14.22 -5.59 6.68
N ASN A 79 13.40 -4.92 5.86
CA ASN A 79 13.75 -4.61 4.48
C ASN A 79 14.64 -3.36 4.43
N SER A 80 15.57 -3.32 3.46
CA SER A 80 16.33 -2.11 3.16
C SER A 80 15.58 -1.20 2.21
N ILE A 81 15.61 0.11 2.46
CA ILE A 81 14.96 1.15 1.69
C ILE A 81 16.04 1.90 0.89
N ILE A 82 15.98 1.75 -0.42
CA ILE A 82 17.00 2.24 -1.33
C ILE A 82 16.39 3.25 -2.30
N LEU A 83 16.97 4.44 -2.35
CA LEU A 83 16.63 5.49 -3.31
C LEU A 83 17.72 5.60 -4.38
N ASN A 84 17.29 5.71 -5.63
CA ASN A 84 18.12 6.04 -6.78
C ASN A 84 17.41 7.12 -7.62
N PHE A 85 18.16 8.09 -8.11
CA PHE A 85 17.67 9.09 -9.07
C PHE A 85 18.79 9.53 -9.99
N ASN A 86 18.43 10.06 -11.15
CA ASN A 86 19.37 10.70 -12.07
C ASN A 86 19.17 12.22 -12.02
N SER A 87 20.26 12.97 -11.99
CA SER A 87 20.23 14.43 -11.95
C SER A 87 20.96 15.05 -13.14
N TYR A 88 20.62 16.29 -13.44
CA TYR A 88 21.30 17.13 -14.41
C TYR A 88 21.31 18.57 -13.90
N SER A 89 22.50 19.10 -13.62
CA SER A 89 22.71 20.53 -13.46
C SER A 89 22.77 21.14 -14.85
N GLN A 90 21.63 21.65 -15.32
CA GLN A 90 21.46 22.15 -16.68
C GLN A 90 21.72 23.65 -16.76
N PHE A 91 22.47 24.05 -17.80
CA PHE A 91 22.91 25.43 -18.05
C PHE A 91 23.86 25.98 -16.99
N GLY A 92 24.56 27.06 -17.37
CA GLY A 92 25.45 27.80 -16.49
C GLY A 92 26.47 26.95 -15.78
N ASP A 93 26.92 27.47 -14.65
CA ASP A 93 27.93 26.83 -13.81
C ASP A 93 27.22 25.91 -12.81
N PRO A 94 27.61 24.61 -12.73
CA PRO A 94 27.03 23.71 -11.76
C PRO A 94 27.22 24.19 -10.31
N ASP A 95 26.10 24.44 -9.64
CA ASP A 95 26.07 24.81 -8.22
C ASP A 95 25.45 23.69 -7.40
N GLN A 96 26.29 22.81 -6.85
CA GLN A 96 25.84 21.70 -6.03
C GLN A 96 25.28 22.15 -4.68
N SER A 97 25.64 23.34 -4.20
CA SER A 97 25.10 23.85 -2.94
C SER A 97 23.63 24.23 -3.05
N SER A 98 23.17 24.50 -4.28
CA SER A 98 21.82 24.98 -4.55
C SER A 98 20.75 23.90 -4.56
N LEU A 99 21.11 22.61 -4.61
CA LEU A 99 20.17 21.50 -4.54
C LEU A 99 20.38 20.68 -3.28
N LYS A 100 19.31 20.49 -2.52
CA LYS A 100 19.29 19.59 -1.37
C LYS A 100 18.32 18.44 -1.58
N LEU A 101 18.75 17.24 -1.22
CA LEU A 101 17.88 16.08 -0.99
C LEU A 101 17.60 15.99 0.51
N LEU A 102 16.32 16.03 0.86
CA LEU A 102 15.86 16.09 2.24
C LEU A 102 14.90 14.94 2.54
N VAL A 103 14.88 14.49 3.79
CA VAL A 103 13.93 13.51 4.31
C VAL A 103 13.27 14.02 5.59
N SER A 104 11.97 13.81 5.73
CA SER A 104 11.20 14.11 6.93
C SER A 104 10.41 12.90 7.39
N LYS A 105 10.41 12.64 8.70
CA LYS A 105 9.62 11.58 9.38
C LYS A 105 8.41 12.14 10.13
N ASP A 106 8.34 13.46 10.30
CA ASP A 106 7.35 14.17 11.11
C ASP A 106 6.48 15.12 10.29
N PHE A 107 6.68 15.19 8.97
CA PHE A 107 5.77 15.91 8.08
C PHE A 107 4.34 15.39 8.25
N SER A 108 3.38 16.29 8.41
CA SER A 108 1.99 15.93 8.75
C SER A 108 1.21 15.33 7.58
N GLY A 109 1.74 15.43 6.35
CA GLY A 109 1.01 15.08 5.13
C GLY A 109 -0.03 16.13 4.72
N ILE A 110 -0.06 17.28 5.39
CA ILE A 110 -0.85 18.43 4.98
C ILE A 110 0.04 19.29 4.07
N TYR A 111 -0.32 19.34 2.79
CA TYR A 111 0.48 19.97 1.74
C TYR A 111 0.18 21.46 1.63
N ASP A 112 0.61 22.22 2.63
CA ASP A 112 0.61 23.68 2.62
C ASP A 112 1.95 24.22 3.13
N SER A 113 2.24 25.48 2.80
CA SER A 113 3.49 26.14 3.17
C SER A 113 3.75 26.15 4.68
N THR A 114 2.70 26.22 5.52
CA THR A 114 2.83 26.28 6.99
C THR A 114 3.29 24.93 7.55
N ASN A 115 2.71 23.84 7.08
CA ASN A 115 3.03 22.49 7.53
C ASN A 115 4.37 22.00 7.00
N VAL A 116 4.76 22.40 5.78
CA VAL A 116 6.06 22.06 5.22
C VAL A 116 7.21 22.65 6.04
N VAL A 117 7.12 23.92 6.47
CA VAL A 117 8.18 24.56 7.28
C VAL A 117 8.16 24.13 8.74
N LYS A 118 7.02 23.63 9.24
CA LYS A 118 6.89 23.12 10.61
C LYS A 118 7.56 21.74 10.78
N ALA A 119 7.67 20.97 9.72
CA ALA A 119 8.30 19.65 9.73
C ALA A 119 9.82 19.75 9.85
N THR A 120 10.43 18.70 10.39
CA THR A 120 11.88 18.55 10.48
C THR A 120 12.40 17.89 9.21
N TRP A 121 13.32 18.57 8.52
CA TRP A 121 13.95 18.07 7.29
C TRP A 121 15.42 17.78 7.53
N THR A 122 15.79 16.50 7.42
CA THR A 122 17.19 16.06 7.50
C THR A 122 17.83 16.14 6.12
N ASP A 123 18.94 16.87 6.00
CA ASP A 123 19.73 16.93 4.77
C ASP A 123 20.54 15.65 4.60
N ILE A 124 20.26 14.91 3.52
CA ILE A 124 20.93 13.66 3.15
C ILE A 124 21.63 13.78 1.80
N THR A 125 21.85 15.00 1.32
CA THR A 125 22.47 15.28 0.01
C THR A 125 23.85 14.65 -0.12
N ASN A 126 24.59 14.57 0.99
CA ASN A 126 25.92 13.94 1.04
C ASN A 126 25.92 12.44 0.70
N LYS A 127 24.75 11.77 0.73
CA LYS A 127 24.61 10.37 0.31
C LYS A 127 24.48 10.24 -1.21
N ALA A 128 24.22 11.33 -1.93
CA ALA A 128 23.96 11.34 -3.36
C ALA A 128 25.17 11.88 -4.15
N VAL A 129 25.43 11.29 -5.32
CA VAL A 129 26.27 11.89 -6.35
C VAL A 129 25.40 12.79 -7.22
N LEU A 130 25.65 14.10 -7.21
CA LEU A 130 24.92 15.06 -8.04
C LEU A 130 25.66 15.39 -9.34
N SER A 131 24.90 15.71 -10.38
CA SER A 131 25.44 16.18 -11.65
C SER A 131 26.32 17.42 -11.49
N SER A 132 27.52 17.36 -12.02
CA SER A 132 28.40 18.52 -12.24
C SER A 132 28.33 19.02 -13.69
N GLY A 133 27.17 18.89 -14.35
CA GLY A 133 26.93 19.33 -15.73
C GLY A 133 26.66 18.20 -16.74
N ALA A 134 26.94 16.94 -16.39
CA ALA A 134 26.54 15.80 -17.21
C ALA A 134 25.05 15.48 -16.99
N ASP A 135 24.30 15.29 -18.07
CA ASP A 135 22.94 14.78 -17.98
C ASP A 135 22.94 13.31 -17.51
N GLN A 136 21.81 12.84 -16.97
CA GLN A 136 21.62 11.47 -16.49
C GLN A 136 22.65 11.02 -15.45
N THR A 137 23.19 11.93 -14.63
CA THR A 137 24.16 11.57 -13.59
C THR A 137 23.47 10.78 -12.49
N PRO A 138 23.82 9.50 -12.26
CA PRO A 138 23.16 8.67 -11.27
C PRO A 138 23.59 9.06 -9.85
N SER A 139 22.64 9.09 -8.93
CA SER A 139 22.86 9.42 -7.52
C SER A 139 23.70 8.39 -6.76
N GLY A 140 23.86 7.19 -7.32
CA GLY A 140 24.24 6.00 -6.55
C GLY A 140 23.05 5.42 -5.77
N LYS A 141 23.30 4.37 -5.00
CA LYS A 141 22.30 3.72 -4.13
C LYS A 141 22.28 4.42 -2.76
N ILE A 142 21.25 5.22 -2.51
CA ILE A 142 21.09 5.94 -1.25
C ILE A 142 20.30 5.06 -0.30
N ASN A 143 20.94 4.61 0.79
CA ASN A 143 20.28 3.84 1.84
C ASN A 143 19.55 4.79 2.81
N LEU A 144 18.26 4.49 3.05
CA LEU A 144 17.34 5.25 3.91
C LEU A 144 16.87 4.44 5.14
N ASP A 145 17.52 3.33 5.48
CA ASP A 145 17.09 2.40 6.53
C ASP A 145 16.95 3.09 7.89
N GLU A 146 17.84 4.03 8.19
CA GLU A 146 17.80 4.84 9.42
C GLU A 146 16.49 5.64 9.58
N PHE A 147 15.84 5.97 8.47
CA PHE A 147 14.57 6.70 8.47
C PHE A 147 13.36 5.77 8.52
N ALA A 148 13.53 4.48 8.22
CA ALA A 148 12.44 3.51 8.09
C ALA A 148 12.02 2.81 9.39
N ALA A 149 12.72 3.06 10.49
CA ALA A 149 12.39 2.46 11.78
C ALA A 149 11.02 2.90 12.33
N GLY A 150 10.31 1.97 12.98
CA GLY A 150 9.11 2.24 13.77
C GLY A 150 7.80 2.35 13.00
N ASN A 151 7.75 1.88 11.74
CA ASN A 151 6.55 1.90 10.89
C ASN A 151 5.93 3.29 10.66
N GLY A 152 6.71 4.35 10.87
CA GLY A 152 6.31 5.72 10.60
C GLY A 152 6.31 6.04 9.11
N ASN A 153 5.47 7.01 8.72
CA ASN A 153 5.54 7.56 7.38
C ASN A 153 6.77 8.44 7.22
N MET A 154 7.27 8.56 6.00
CA MET A 154 8.26 9.57 5.63
C MET A 154 7.89 10.27 4.33
N ALA A 155 8.48 11.44 4.11
CA ALA A 155 8.44 12.17 2.86
C ALA A 155 9.87 12.55 2.44
N LEU A 156 10.11 12.57 1.13
CA LEU A 156 11.36 13.04 0.54
C LEU A 156 11.10 14.36 -0.18
N ALA A 157 12.10 15.23 -0.19
CA ALA A 157 12.02 16.50 -0.90
C ALA A 157 13.31 16.81 -1.65
N PHE A 158 13.16 17.45 -2.80
CA PHE A 158 14.23 18.22 -3.41
C PHE A 158 13.98 19.70 -3.14
N ARG A 159 14.96 20.39 -2.58
CA ARG A 159 14.92 21.84 -2.36
C ARG A 159 15.95 22.49 -3.25
N TYR A 160 15.50 23.40 -4.11
CA TYR A 160 16.34 24.29 -4.88
C TYR A 160 16.40 25.65 -4.19
N LYS A 161 17.57 26.03 -3.68
CA LYS A 161 17.77 27.30 -2.97
C LYS A 161 18.99 28.00 -3.51
N THR A 162 18.87 29.27 -3.87
CA THR A 162 20.03 30.09 -4.27
C THR A 162 20.41 31.07 -3.18
N GLU A 163 21.72 31.26 -2.98
CA GLU A 163 22.26 32.24 -2.02
C GLU A 163 22.70 33.54 -2.69
N THR A 164 22.99 33.48 -3.99
CA THR A 164 23.40 34.62 -4.81
C THR A 164 22.57 34.68 -6.09
N VAL A 165 22.20 35.88 -6.52
CA VAL A 165 21.58 36.09 -7.83
C VAL A 165 22.66 35.97 -8.90
N LYS A 166 22.46 35.07 -9.87
CA LYS A 166 23.38 34.86 -11.00
C LYS A 166 22.71 35.23 -12.32
N THR A 167 23.52 35.55 -13.32
CA THR A 167 23.02 35.92 -14.67
C THR A 167 22.45 34.70 -15.40
N SER A 168 21.72 34.94 -16.49
CA SER A 168 21.21 33.86 -17.35
C SER A 168 22.30 32.98 -17.98
N VAL A 169 23.56 33.43 -17.97
CA VAL A 169 24.72 32.68 -18.46
C VAL A 169 25.26 31.72 -17.40
N THR A 170 25.24 32.10 -16.12
CA THR A 170 25.93 31.38 -15.03
C THR A 170 24.98 30.63 -14.09
N GLN A 171 23.71 31.03 -14.01
CA GLN A 171 22.72 30.35 -13.17
C GLN A 171 22.34 28.97 -13.74
N ASN A 172 22.64 27.88 -13.04
CA ASN A 172 22.12 26.57 -13.38
C ASN A 172 20.65 26.40 -12.98
N ARG A 173 20.01 25.35 -13.50
CA ARG A 173 18.83 24.71 -12.90
C ARG A 173 19.07 23.25 -12.67
N TRP A 174 18.22 22.65 -11.85
CA TRP A 174 18.25 21.23 -11.61
C TRP A 174 17.12 20.54 -12.36
N VAL A 175 17.48 19.46 -13.05
CA VAL A 175 16.54 18.50 -13.61
C VAL A 175 16.76 17.16 -12.91
N ILE A 176 15.72 16.62 -12.32
CA ILE A 176 15.70 15.24 -11.80
C ILE A 176 15.05 14.38 -12.86
N ARG A 177 15.83 13.53 -13.51
CA ARG A 177 15.47 12.72 -14.70
C ARG A 177 14.77 11.41 -14.35
N SER A 178 14.96 10.93 -13.14
CA SER A 178 14.33 9.70 -12.66
C SER A 178 14.21 9.76 -11.15
N PHE A 179 13.34 8.93 -10.60
CA PHE A 179 13.23 8.72 -9.17
C PHE A 179 12.73 7.30 -8.99
N ASP A 180 13.48 6.48 -8.28
CA ASP A 180 13.18 5.09 -8.01
C ASP A 180 13.47 4.81 -6.55
N LEU A 181 12.41 4.61 -5.78
CA LEU A 181 12.46 4.24 -4.38
C LEU A 181 11.98 2.81 -4.23
N LYS A 182 12.80 1.97 -3.62
CA LYS A 182 12.56 0.53 -3.49
C LYS A 182 12.72 0.05 -2.07
N SER A 183 11.98 -1.00 -1.75
CA SER A 183 12.23 -1.89 -0.62
C SER A 183 12.96 -3.13 -1.15
N VAL A 184 14.00 -3.58 -0.47
CA VAL A 184 14.76 -4.79 -0.76
C VAL A 184 14.64 -5.72 0.44
N ASN A 185 14.08 -6.92 0.23
CA ASN A 185 13.93 -7.88 1.32
C ASN A 185 15.26 -8.58 1.65
N GLN A 186 15.29 -9.35 2.73
CA GLN A 186 16.48 -10.10 3.18
C GLN A 186 17.03 -11.11 2.16
N GLN A 187 16.24 -11.47 1.15
CA GLN A 187 16.62 -12.38 0.06
C GLN A 187 17.10 -11.61 -1.19
N GLY A 188 17.16 -10.27 -1.14
CA GLY A 188 17.56 -9.41 -2.24
C GLY A 188 16.45 -9.09 -3.25
N ALA A 189 15.20 -9.53 -3.01
CA ALA A 189 14.09 -9.22 -3.91
C ALA A 189 13.63 -7.76 -3.72
N GLU A 190 13.51 -7.04 -4.84
CA GLU A 190 13.10 -5.63 -4.86
C GLU A 190 11.59 -5.46 -5.02
N SER A 191 11.04 -4.43 -4.40
CA SER A 191 9.67 -3.95 -4.58
C SER A 191 9.67 -2.44 -4.73
N SER A 192 9.02 -1.92 -5.76
CA SER A 192 8.91 -0.47 -5.97
C SER A 192 7.94 0.14 -4.96
N LEU A 193 8.41 1.12 -4.20
CA LEU A 193 7.61 1.92 -3.26
C LEU A 193 7.10 3.19 -3.94
N ALA A 194 7.95 3.85 -4.73
CA ALA A 194 7.58 5.02 -5.51
C ALA A 194 8.49 5.16 -6.75
N THR A 195 7.93 5.74 -7.81
CA THR A 195 8.65 6.15 -9.01
C THR A 195 8.40 7.63 -9.26
N MET A 196 9.10 8.24 -10.23
CA MET A 196 8.83 9.61 -10.67
C MET A 196 7.32 9.87 -10.90
N ALA A 197 6.61 8.92 -11.50
CA ALA A 197 5.19 9.05 -11.80
C ALA A 197 4.26 8.79 -10.58
N THR A 198 4.67 7.99 -9.61
CA THR A 198 3.80 7.53 -8.51
C THR A 198 4.13 8.16 -7.16
N ALA A 199 5.23 8.90 -7.07
CA ALA A 199 5.68 9.60 -5.87
C ALA A 199 4.76 10.75 -5.44
N GLY A 200 3.78 11.16 -6.26
CA GLY A 200 2.73 12.11 -5.86
C GLY A 200 3.27 13.49 -5.48
N TRP A 201 4.18 14.02 -6.30
CA TRP A 201 4.89 15.26 -6.06
C TRP A 201 3.97 16.48 -5.88
N GLN A 202 4.33 17.35 -4.96
CA GLN A 202 3.76 18.69 -4.81
C GLN A 202 4.87 19.74 -4.67
N SER A 203 4.69 20.89 -5.32
CA SER A 203 5.67 21.98 -5.31
C SER A 203 5.25 23.13 -4.41
N PHE A 204 6.24 23.75 -3.76
CA PHE A 204 6.06 24.88 -2.85
C PHE A 204 7.11 25.94 -3.13
N ASN A 205 6.69 27.19 -3.11
CA ASN A 205 7.54 28.36 -3.24
C ASN A 205 7.59 29.08 -1.88
N PHE A 206 8.79 29.32 -1.36
CA PHE A 206 8.99 30.05 -0.10
C PHE A 206 9.66 31.41 -0.29
N LYS A 207 10.12 31.72 -1.51
CA LYS A 207 10.81 32.97 -1.81
C LYS A 207 10.64 33.37 -3.27
N SER A 208 10.64 34.67 -3.54
CA SER A 208 10.60 35.22 -4.90
C SER A 208 11.72 34.65 -5.78
N PRO A 209 11.50 34.42 -7.08
CA PRO A 209 10.26 34.68 -7.79
C PRO A 209 9.23 33.62 -7.41
N SER A 210 7.93 33.92 -7.50
CA SER A 210 6.85 32.95 -7.23
C SER A 210 6.75 31.86 -8.31
N THR A 211 7.89 31.30 -8.69
CA THR A 211 8.04 30.16 -9.56
C THR A 211 7.91 28.87 -8.75
N PHE A 212 7.72 27.77 -9.45
CA PHE A 212 7.61 26.46 -8.83
C PHE A 212 8.38 25.45 -9.67
N TRP A 213 8.74 24.33 -9.05
CA TRP A 213 9.17 23.15 -9.79
C TRP A 213 8.10 22.72 -10.79
N THR A 214 8.51 22.49 -12.04
CA THR A 214 7.67 21.82 -13.04
C THR A 214 7.72 20.32 -12.79
N ILE A 215 6.55 19.69 -12.67
CA ILE A 215 6.38 18.27 -12.37
C ILE A 215 5.83 17.55 -13.60
N SER A 216 6.46 16.45 -14.01
CA SER A 216 5.89 15.49 -14.96
C SER A 216 6.10 14.05 -14.48
N SER A 217 5.53 13.09 -15.20
CA SER A 217 5.75 11.66 -14.92
C SER A 217 7.19 11.19 -15.20
N THR A 218 8.00 12.01 -15.88
CA THR A 218 9.35 11.65 -16.34
C THR A 218 10.44 12.54 -15.77
N GLN A 219 10.12 13.71 -15.23
CA GLN A 219 11.13 14.60 -14.65
C GLN A 219 10.55 15.66 -13.71
N LEU A 220 11.42 16.18 -12.86
CA LEU A 220 11.21 17.40 -12.08
C LEU A 220 12.19 18.45 -12.58
N ILE A 221 11.75 19.68 -12.80
CA ILE A 221 12.60 20.77 -13.29
C ILE A 221 12.45 21.97 -12.38
N SER A 222 13.54 22.44 -11.77
CA SER A 222 13.55 23.68 -11.00
C SER A 222 13.45 24.89 -11.93
N ALA A 223 12.82 25.96 -11.45
CA ALA A 223 12.79 27.22 -12.15
C ALA A 223 14.17 27.91 -12.12
N ARG A 224 14.36 28.88 -13.01
CA ARG A 224 15.54 29.77 -13.01
C ARG A 224 15.07 31.18 -12.78
N SER A 225 15.64 31.81 -11.76
CA SER A 225 15.57 33.25 -11.53
C SER A 225 16.92 33.88 -11.83
N PHE A 226 16.90 35.08 -12.41
CA PHE A 226 18.10 35.88 -12.68
C PHE A 226 18.08 37.24 -11.98
N THR A 227 17.00 37.53 -11.26
CA THR A 227 16.75 38.81 -10.58
C THR A 227 16.57 38.63 -9.08
N ASP A 228 16.12 37.44 -8.66
CA ASP A 228 15.71 37.14 -7.29
C ASP A 228 16.31 35.81 -6.80
N LEU A 229 16.43 35.66 -5.47
CA LEU A 229 16.93 34.46 -4.82
C LEU A 229 15.82 33.43 -4.58
N ASP A 230 16.03 32.20 -5.02
CA ASP A 230 15.03 31.14 -5.04
C ASP A 230 15.06 30.27 -3.75
N ASP A 231 13.91 29.72 -3.36
CA ASP A 231 13.76 28.73 -2.30
C ASP A 231 12.51 27.87 -2.59
N ASP A 232 12.65 27.03 -3.61
CA ASP A 232 11.59 26.21 -4.18
C ASP A 232 11.77 24.73 -3.81
N TRP A 233 10.68 24.12 -3.34
CA TRP A 233 10.67 22.73 -2.89
C TRP A 233 9.75 21.91 -3.78
N VAL A 234 10.11 20.64 -3.98
CA VAL A 234 9.21 19.62 -4.51
C VAL A 234 9.27 18.40 -3.62
N ILE A 235 8.10 17.98 -3.12
CA ILE A 235 7.97 17.04 -2.01
C ILE A 235 7.13 15.86 -2.45
N THR A 236 7.56 14.63 -2.14
CA THR A 236 6.76 13.43 -2.39
C THR A 236 5.49 13.44 -1.54
N LYS A 237 4.49 12.65 -1.93
CA LYS A 237 3.48 12.21 -0.97
C LYS A 237 4.17 11.46 0.19
N GLN A 238 3.51 11.38 1.34
CA GLN A 238 3.97 10.50 2.42
C GLN A 238 3.85 9.03 2.01
N PHE A 239 4.84 8.23 2.40
CA PHE A 239 4.82 6.79 2.21
C PHE A 239 5.31 6.08 3.47
N ASN A 240 4.80 4.87 3.71
CA ASN A 240 5.32 3.98 4.73
C ASN A 240 6.37 3.06 4.08
N PRO A 241 7.65 3.16 4.44
CA PRO A 241 8.71 2.32 3.86
C PRO A 241 8.52 0.83 4.14
N ASN A 242 7.92 0.48 5.27
CA ASN A 242 7.64 -0.88 5.69
C ASN A 242 6.25 -1.34 5.24
N GLY A 243 5.48 -0.45 4.61
CA GLY A 243 4.09 -0.70 4.23
C GLY A 243 3.99 -1.82 3.20
N VAL A 244 3.19 -2.84 3.51
CA VAL A 244 2.85 -3.93 2.60
C VAL A 244 1.35 -4.04 2.43
N LYS A 245 0.90 -4.44 1.24
CA LYS A 245 -0.52 -4.76 1.03
C LYS A 245 -0.81 -6.11 1.68
N PRO A 246 -1.89 -6.23 2.47
CA PRO A 246 -2.31 -7.53 2.96
C PRO A 246 -2.55 -8.51 1.82
N ASP A 247 -2.22 -9.77 2.06
CA ASP A 247 -2.50 -10.86 1.15
C ASP A 247 -4.02 -10.99 0.97
N LYS A 248 -4.46 -11.58 -0.15
CA LYS A 248 -5.88 -11.69 -0.48
C LYS A 248 -6.30 -13.13 -0.70
N GLY A 249 -7.44 -13.48 -0.12
CA GLY A 249 -8.20 -14.67 -0.48
C GLY A 249 -9.03 -14.44 -1.73
N GLN A 250 -9.32 -15.52 -2.44
CA GLN A 250 -10.24 -15.56 -3.56
C GLN A 250 -11.64 -15.92 -3.05
N ALA A 251 -12.63 -15.07 -3.29
CA ALA A 251 -14.03 -15.45 -3.09
C ALA A 251 -14.41 -16.49 -4.16
N ILE A 252 -14.72 -17.72 -3.74
CA ILE A 252 -15.04 -18.83 -4.64
C ILE A 252 -16.51 -19.23 -4.61
N LYS A 253 -17.25 -18.81 -3.57
CA LYS A 253 -18.68 -19.04 -3.41
C LYS A 253 -19.38 -17.82 -2.83
N ASN A 254 -20.58 -17.52 -3.35
CA ASN A 254 -21.57 -16.62 -2.75
C ASN A 254 -22.94 -17.31 -2.59
N ILE A 255 -23.91 -16.60 -1.99
CA ILE A 255 -25.28 -17.11 -1.70
C ILE A 255 -26.05 -17.61 -2.92
N SER A 256 -25.71 -17.16 -4.13
CA SER A 256 -26.39 -17.56 -5.36
C SER A 256 -25.82 -18.85 -5.96
N GLN A 257 -24.74 -19.39 -5.39
CA GLN A 257 -24.02 -20.54 -5.93
C GLN A 257 -24.12 -21.75 -5.02
N ASN A 258 -24.38 -22.92 -5.60
CA ASN A 258 -24.22 -24.20 -4.91
C ASN A 258 -22.87 -24.82 -5.28
N LEU A 259 -21.80 -24.37 -4.60
CA LEU A 259 -20.45 -24.90 -4.81
C LEU A 259 -20.20 -26.10 -3.89
N LYS A 260 -19.96 -27.28 -4.49
CA LYS A 260 -19.64 -28.53 -3.79
C LYS A 260 -18.18 -28.95 -3.89
N GLN A 261 -17.44 -28.37 -4.83
CA GLN A 261 -16.02 -28.64 -5.01
C GLN A 261 -15.29 -27.40 -5.54
N TYR A 262 -13.99 -27.34 -5.31
CA TYR A 262 -13.10 -26.33 -5.89
C TYR A 262 -11.80 -26.98 -6.32
N VAL A 263 -11.26 -26.58 -7.47
CA VAL A 263 -10.02 -27.12 -8.03
C VAL A 263 -9.01 -26.00 -8.22
N THR A 264 -7.77 -26.25 -7.84
CA THR A 264 -6.65 -25.32 -8.04
C THR A 264 -5.40 -26.07 -8.48
N THR A 265 -4.38 -25.34 -8.91
CA THR A 265 -3.08 -25.87 -9.33
C THR A 265 -1.95 -25.03 -8.73
N TYR A 266 -0.80 -25.67 -8.47
CA TYR A 266 0.40 -25.00 -7.97
C TYR A 266 1.52 -25.11 -9.00
N THR A 267 2.20 -23.99 -9.24
CA THR A 267 3.27 -23.88 -10.27
C THR A 267 4.68 -23.90 -9.69
N LYS A 268 4.82 -23.94 -8.37
CA LYS A 268 6.10 -24.01 -7.67
C LYS A 268 6.06 -25.13 -6.64
N PRO A 269 7.18 -25.85 -6.43
CA PRO A 269 7.28 -26.79 -5.33
C PRO A 269 7.32 -26.04 -4.01
N GLY A 270 6.82 -26.67 -2.94
CA GLY A 270 6.81 -26.10 -1.61
C GLY A 270 5.71 -26.66 -0.71
N THR A 271 5.69 -26.16 0.52
CA THR A 271 4.65 -26.49 1.49
C THR A 271 3.70 -25.32 1.64
N TYR A 272 2.40 -25.57 1.45
CA TYR A 272 1.35 -24.56 1.40
C TYR A 272 0.34 -24.77 2.52
N LYS A 273 0.09 -23.73 3.30
CA LYS A 273 -1.03 -23.66 4.25
C LYS A 273 -2.26 -23.14 3.49
N VAL A 274 -3.12 -24.06 3.08
CA VAL A 274 -4.39 -23.76 2.42
C VAL A 274 -5.44 -23.44 3.47
N VAL A 275 -6.18 -22.36 3.29
CA VAL A 275 -7.23 -21.94 4.22
C VAL A 275 -8.53 -21.66 3.50
N PHE A 276 -9.63 -22.23 4.00
CA PHE A 276 -10.99 -21.89 3.60
C PHE A 276 -11.70 -21.20 4.76
N VAL A 277 -12.22 -20.02 4.49
CA VAL A 277 -13.09 -19.28 5.41
C VAL A 277 -14.51 -19.39 4.90
N ALA A 278 -15.35 -20.11 5.62
CA ALA A 278 -16.78 -20.17 5.35
C ALA A 278 -17.52 -19.18 6.24
N THR A 279 -18.53 -18.50 5.68
CA THR A 279 -19.30 -17.49 6.41
C THR A 279 -20.77 -17.58 6.03
N ASN A 280 -21.63 -17.58 7.06
CA ASN A 280 -23.08 -17.40 6.95
C ASN A 280 -23.45 -16.09 7.65
N GLY A 281 -24.32 -15.30 7.07
CA GLY A 281 -24.68 -14.00 7.63
C GLY A 281 -26.02 -13.48 7.15
N ASN A 282 -26.69 -12.74 8.01
CA ASN A 282 -27.90 -11.99 7.71
C ASN A 282 -27.74 -10.55 8.23
N VAL A 283 -28.84 -9.78 8.27
CA VAL A 283 -28.82 -8.38 8.68
C VAL A 283 -28.35 -8.19 10.13
N GLU A 284 -28.54 -9.19 10.99
CA GLU A 284 -28.29 -9.06 12.44
C GLU A 284 -27.06 -9.84 12.91
N ASN A 285 -26.74 -10.96 12.26
CA ASN A 285 -25.74 -11.90 12.75
C ASN A 285 -24.77 -12.33 11.64
N THR A 286 -23.56 -12.70 12.03
CA THR A 286 -22.58 -13.38 11.16
C THR A 286 -21.90 -14.49 11.94
N ALA A 287 -21.74 -15.65 11.31
CA ALA A 287 -20.99 -16.80 11.81
C ALA A 287 -19.91 -17.18 10.80
N SER A 288 -18.72 -17.55 11.27
CA SER A 288 -17.62 -17.98 10.40
C SER A 288 -16.86 -19.16 11.00
N VAL A 289 -16.38 -20.05 10.12
CA VAL A 289 -15.49 -21.15 10.46
C VAL A 289 -14.30 -21.17 9.50
N ILE A 290 -13.14 -21.51 10.04
CA ILE A 290 -11.88 -21.60 9.30
C ILE A 290 -11.47 -23.07 9.22
N LYS A 291 -11.13 -23.53 8.02
CA LYS A 291 -10.56 -24.85 7.77
C LYS A 291 -9.19 -24.70 7.16
N GLU A 292 -8.20 -25.32 7.79
CA GLU A 292 -6.80 -25.25 7.38
C GLU A 292 -6.33 -26.64 6.94
N LEU A 293 -5.58 -26.68 5.84
CA LEU A 293 -5.00 -27.89 5.26
C LEU A 293 -3.54 -27.60 4.91
N GLN A 294 -2.67 -28.58 5.10
CA GLN A 294 -1.27 -28.48 4.69
C GLN A 294 -1.05 -29.35 3.45
N LEU A 295 -0.59 -28.73 2.36
CA LEU A 295 -0.24 -29.41 1.12
C LEU A 295 1.27 -29.37 0.88
N THR A 296 1.81 -30.45 0.34
CA THR A 296 3.20 -30.51 -0.13
C THR A 296 3.20 -30.70 -1.65
N ILE A 297 3.77 -29.74 -2.37
CA ILE A 297 3.92 -29.77 -3.82
C ILE A 297 5.38 -30.09 -4.13
N LYS A 298 5.61 -31.16 -4.91
CA LYS A 298 6.93 -31.68 -5.27
C LYS A 298 7.26 -31.42 -6.73
#